data_AF-A1BQH3-F1
#
_entry.id   AF-A1BQH3-F1
#
_cell.length_a   1.000
_cell.length_b   1.000
_cell.length_c   1.000
_cell.angle_alpha   90.00
_cell.angle_beta   90.00
_cell.angle_gamma   90.00
#
_symmetry.space_group_name_H-M   'P 1'
#
loop_
_entity.id
_entity.type
_entity.pdbx_description
1 polymer ?
#
loop_
_entity_poly.entity_id
_entity_poly.type
_entity_poly.pdbx_seq_one_letter_code
_entity_poly.pdbx_strand_id
1 'polypeptide(L)'
;LSLVRRILDEYRHPALFLVDGVSSICALDFRMDDWGVDVALTGSQKALSLPTGIGIVCASPRALEASKTAKSLRVFFDWKDYLKFYNLGTY
;
A
#
# COMPACT_ATOMS: atom_id res chain seq x y z
N LEU A 1 -10.70 5.46 -9.10
CA LEU A 1 -9.70 5.84 -8.07
C LEU A 1 -9.24 7.28 -8.24
N SER A 2 -8.90 7.72 -9.45
CA SER A 2 -8.56 9.12 -9.77
C SER A 2 -9.58 10.19 -9.32
N LEU A 3 -10.89 9.90 -9.35
CA LEU A 3 -11.91 10.83 -8.84
C LEU A 3 -11.79 11.08 -7.34
N VAL A 4 -11.53 10.04 -6.54
CA VAL A 4 -11.36 10.18 -5.08
C VAL A 4 -10.13 11.03 -4.77
N ARG A 5 -9.01 10.79 -5.49
CA ARG A 5 -7.81 11.62 -5.41
C ARG A 5 -8.12 13.08 -5.72
N ARG A 6 -8.82 13.35 -6.82
CA ARG A 6 -9.25 14.71 -7.20
C ARG A 6 -10.06 15.39 -6.11
N ILE A 7 -11.00 14.70 -5.48
CA ILE A 7 -11.80 15.25 -4.38
C ILE A 7 -10.90 15.57 -3.17
N LEU A 8 -9.99 14.68 -2.81
CA LEU A 8 -9.03 14.95 -1.72
C LEU A 8 -8.16 16.18 -2.03
N ASP A 9 -7.71 16.34 -3.26
CA ASP A 9 -6.92 17.51 -3.70
C ASP A 9 -7.73 18.81 -3.69
N GLU A 10 -8.96 18.77 -4.21
CA GLU A 10 -9.86 19.92 -4.31
C GLU A 10 -10.14 20.53 -2.92
N TYR A 11 -10.36 19.68 -1.92
CA TYR A 11 -10.60 20.10 -0.54
C TYR A 11 -9.31 20.24 0.28
N ARG A 12 -8.12 20.06 -0.33
CA ARG A 12 -6.81 20.04 0.35
C ARG A 12 -6.81 19.11 1.57
N HIS A 13 -7.50 17.98 1.47
CA HIS A 13 -7.74 17.08 2.59
C HIS A 13 -6.53 16.16 2.81
N PRO A 14 -5.94 16.10 4.02
CA PRO A 14 -4.70 15.38 4.28
C PRO A 14 -4.91 13.89 4.58
N ALA A 15 -6.04 13.30 4.20
CA ALA A 15 -6.30 11.88 4.44
C ALA A 15 -5.31 11.00 3.67
N LEU A 16 -4.97 9.86 4.27
CA LEU A 16 -4.28 8.79 3.56
C LEU A 16 -5.28 8.07 2.65
N PHE A 17 -4.87 7.73 1.44
CA PHE A 17 -5.68 7.01 0.47
C PHE A 17 -5.25 5.53 0.39
N LEU A 18 -6.03 4.66 1.03
CA LEU A 18 -5.78 3.22 1.07
C LEU A 18 -6.71 2.52 0.08
N VAL A 19 -6.16 1.63 -0.77
CA VAL A 19 -6.91 0.94 -1.83
C VAL A 19 -6.69 -0.56 -1.74
N ASP A 20 -7.78 -1.30 -1.55
CA ASP A 20 -7.82 -2.75 -1.75
C ASP A 20 -7.90 -3.05 -3.26
N GLY A 21 -6.84 -3.66 -3.78
CA GLY A 21 -6.70 -4.08 -5.16
C GLY A 21 -6.65 -5.59 -5.35
N VAL A 22 -7.14 -6.39 -4.39
CA VAL A 22 -7.08 -7.87 -4.44
C VAL A 22 -7.64 -8.43 -5.74
N SER A 23 -8.80 -7.95 -6.20
CA SER A 23 -9.42 -8.43 -7.45
C SER A 23 -9.20 -7.51 -8.66
N SER A 24 -8.29 -6.54 -8.58
CA SER A 24 -8.05 -5.57 -9.67
C SER A 24 -6.59 -5.45 -10.11
N ILE A 25 -5.62 -5.43 -9.18
CA ILE A 25 -4.20 -5.33 -9.52
C ILE A 25 -3.79 -6.54 -10.38
N CYS A 26 -3.06 -6.29 -11.47
CA CYS A 26 -2.68 -7.26 -12.51
C CYS A 26 -3.83 -7.78 -13.41
N ALA A 27 -5.07 -7.31 -13.22
CA ALA A 27 -6.20 -7.58 -14.15
C ALA A 27 -6.75 -6.29 -14.80
N LEU A 28 -6.81 -5.21 -14.05
CA LEU A 28 -7.23 -3.88 -14.46
C LEU A 28 -6.05 -2.91 -14.36
N ASP A 29 -6.12 -1.79 -15.09
CA ASP A 29 -5.12 -0.72 -14.95
C ASP A 29 -5.08 -0.25 -13.50
N PHE A 30 -3.87 -0.13 -12.94
CA PHE A 30 -3.66 0.31 -11.57
C PHE A 30 -2.41 1.18 -11.52
N ARG A 31 -2.60 2.47 -11.24
CA ARG A 31 -1.52 3.47 -11.27
C ARG A 31 -1.36 4.11 -9.90
N MET A 32 -0.57 3.45 -9.04
CA MET A 32 -0.42 3.85 -7.64
C MET A 32 0.05 5.31 -7.49
N ASP A 33 1.12 5.67 -8.18
CA ASP A 33 1.72 7.00 -8.12
C ASP A 33 0.83 8.06 -8.78
N ASP A 34 0.35 7.80 -10.01
CA ASP A 34 -0.54 8.73 -10.75
C ASP A 34 -1.83 9.03 -9.98
N TRP A 35 -2.36 8.05 -9.24
CA TRP A 35 -3.59 8.21 -8.46
C TRP A 35 -3.34 8.66 -7.02
N GLY A 36 -2.08 8.87 -6.63
CA GLY A 36 -1.69 9.29 -5.28
C GLY A 36 -2.22 8.36 -4.20
N VAL A 37 -2.13 7.04 -4.44
CA VAL A 37 -2.50 6.01 -3.47
C VAL A 37 -1.38 5.87 -2.45
N ASP A 38 -1.71 5.97 -1.17
CA ASP A 38 -0.74 5.87 -0.07
C ASP A 38 -0.44 4.41 0.31
N VAL A 39 -1.45 3.53 0.27
CA VAL A 39 -1.26 2.09 0.46
C VAL A 39 -2.12 1.33 -0.54
N ALA A 40 -1.51 0.45 -1.31
CA ALA A 40 -2.19 -0.51 -2.17
C ALA A 40 -1.92 -1.93 -1.66
N LEU A 41 -2.91 -2.81 -1.75
CA LEU A 41 -2.75 -4.22 -1.41
C LEU A 41 -3.39 -5.17 -2.43
N THR A 42 -2.81 -6.36 -2.60
CA THR A 42 -3.38 -7.45 -3.40
C THR A 42 -2.99 -8.83 -2.85
N GLY A 43 -3.59 -9.90 -3.39
CA GLY A 43 -3.32 -11.28 -3.02
C GLY A 43 -2.74 -12.10 -4.18
N SER A 44 -1.86 -13.04 -3.87
CA SER A 44 -1.20 -13.91 -4.86
C SER A 44 -2.17 -14.76 -5.70
N GLN A 45 -3.29 -15.19 -5.11
CA GLN A 45 -4.29 -16.09 -5.69
C GLN A 45 -5.36 -15.44 -6.57
N LYS A 46 -5.08 -14.25 -7.08
CA LYS A 46 -5.99 -13.50 -7.94
C LYS A 46 -5.39 -13.37 -9.32
N ALA A 47 -5.35 -12.17 -9.89
CA ALA A 47 -4.84 -11.96 -11.23
C ALA A 47 -3.35 -12.33 -11.39
N LEU A 48 -2.62 -12.42 -10.28
CA LEU A 48 -1.24 -12.91 -10.25
C LEU A 48 -1.11 -14.43 -10.53
N SER A 49 -2.20 -15.19 -10.50
CA SER A 49 -2.24 -16.63 -10.83
C SER A 49 -1.26 -17.51 -10.02
N LEU A 50 -0.98 -17.14 -8.76
CA LEU A 50 -0.16 -17.92 -7.84
C LEU A 50 -1.05 -18.62 -6.79
N PRO A 51 -0.55 -19.63 -6.05
CA PRO A 51 -1.29 -20.18 -4.92
C PRO A 51 -1.55 -19.13 -3.82
N THR A 52 -2.57 -19.37 -2.99
CA THR A 52 -2.82 -18.55 -1.79
C THR A 52 -1.65 -18.66 -0.83
N GLY A 53 -1.22 -17.53 -0.27
CA GLY A 53 -0.21 -17.51 0.77
C GLY A 53 0.52 -16.18 0.95
N ILE A 54 0.38 -15.24 0.00
CA ILE A 54 1.09 -13.97 0.03
C ILE A 54 0.09 -12.81 -0.10
N GLY A 55 0.09 -11.94 0.91
CA GLY A 55 -0.50 -10.61 0.84
C GLY A 55 0.57 -9.61 0.45
N ILE A 56 0.42 -8.97 -0.71
CA ILE A 56 1.37 -7.98 -1.22
C ILE A 56 0.85 -6.61 -0.82
N VAL A 57 1.69 -5.83 -0.14
CA VAL A 57 1.39 -4.45 0.26
C VAL A 57 2.46 -3.54 -0.30
N CYS A 58 2.03 -2.46 -0.94
CA CYS A 58 2.90 -1.38 -1.37
C CYS A 58 2.50 -0.11 -0.63
N ALA A 59 3.48 0.57 -0.01
CA ALA A 59 3.25 1.77 0.78
C ALA A 59 4.09 2.93 0.20
N SER A 60 3.44 4.09 0.02
CA SER A 60 4.09 5.32 -0.42
C SER A 60 5.01 5.89 0.66
N PRO A 61 5.94 6.80 0.33
CA PRO A 61 6.75 7.50 1.34
C PRO A 61 5.90 8.17 2.42
N ARG A 62 4.73 8.72 2.06
CA ARG A 62 3.81 9.37 2.99
C ARG A 62 3.15 8.38 3.96
N ALA A 63 2.82 7.18 3.49
CA ALA A 63 2.35 6.10 4.38
C ALA A 63 3.44 5.62 5.34
N LEU A 64 4.69 5.50 4.86
CA LEU A 64 5.83 5.15 5.71
C LEU A 64 6.08 6.20 6.79
N GLU A 65 6.00 7.50 6.48
CA GLU A 65 6.07 8.57 7.48
C GLU A 65 4.93 8.48 8.51
N ALA A 66 3.69 8.28 8.05
CA ALA A 66 2.54 8.14 8.95
C ALA A 66 2.67 6.94 9.91
N SER A 67 3.33 5.87 9.47
CA SER A 67 3.59 4.68 10.29
C SER A 67 4.45 4.98 11.54
N LYS A 68 5.29 6.02 11.51
CA LYS A 68 6.17 6.41 12.63
C LYS A 68 5.37 6.88 13.84
N THR A 69 4.23 7.56 13.60
CA THR A 69 3.33 8.08 14.65
C THR A 69 2.16 7.15 14.98
N ALA A 70 1.97 6.07 14.20
CA ALA A 70 0.87 5.13 14.40
C ALA A 70 1.02 4.35 15.71
N LYS A 71 0.02 4.46 16.59
CA LYS A 71 0.00 3.85 17.95
C LYS A 71 -0.62 2.44 18.01
N SER A 72 -1.19 1.95 16.91
CA SER A 72 -1.71 0.59 16.85
C SER A 72 -0.58 -0.42 17.08
N LEU A 73 -0.81 -1.33 18.04
CA LEU A 73 0.13 -2.41 18.36
C LEU A 73 0.24 -3.35 17.17
N ARG A 74 1.49 -3.68 16.80
CA ARG A 74 1.82 -4.53 15.65
C ARG A 74 3.18 -5.16 15.88
N VAL A 75 3.33 -6.41 15.44
CA VAL A 75 4.59 -7.15 15.44
C VAL A 75 4.72 -7.87 14.09
N PHE A 76 3.93 -8.93 13.86
CA PHE A 76 3.98 -9.71 12.62
C PHE A 76 3.75 -8.86 11.35
N PHE A 77 2.88 -7.86 11.43
CA PHE A 77 2.59 -6.94 10.32
C PHE A 77 3.33 -5.59 10.42
N ASP A 78 4.37 -5.47 11.27
CA ASP A 78 5.11 -4.21 11.34
C ASP A 78 6.10 -4.08 10.18
N TRP A 79 5.89 -3.07 9.33
CA TRP A 79 6.77 -2.77 8.20
C TRP A 79 8.17 -2.35 8.65
N LYS A 80 8.32 -1.86 9.89
CA LYS A 80 9.63 -1.48 10.44
C LYS A 80 10.62 -2.63 10.45
N ASP A 81 10.16 -3.84 10.78
CA ASP A 81 11.02 -5.02 10.80
C ASP A 81 11.47 -5.36 9.37
N TYR A 82 10.54 -5.38 8.41
CA TYR A 82 10.88 -5.59 6.99
C TYR A 82 11.88 -4.54 6.46
N LEU A 83 11.65 -3.26 6.74
CA LEU A 83 12.55 -2.17 6.32
C LEU A 83 13.93 -2.26 6.96
N LYS A 84 14.01 -2.68 8.22
CA LYS A 84 15.28 -2.90 8.91
C LYS A 84 16.11 -3.95 8.17
N PHE A 85 15.53 -5.09 7.81
CA PHE A 85 16.22 -6.13 7.05
C PHE A 85 16.56 -5.69 5.62
N TYR A 86 15.64 -4.98 4.94
CA TYR A 86 15.92 -4.40 3.63
C TYR A 86 17.12 -3.46 3.67
N ASN A 87 17.19 -2.53 4.63
CA ASN A 87 18.29 -1.58 4.73
C ASN A 87 19.63 -2.21 5.12
N LEU A 88 19.64 -3.43 5.67
CA LEU A 88 20.86 -4.18 5.96
C LEU A 88 21.46 -4.82 4.69
N GLY A 89 20.76 -4.79 3.56
CA GLY A 89 21.24 -5.36 2.30
C GLY A 89 21.31 -6.89 2.32
N THR A 90 20.56 -7.55 3.20
CA THR A 90 20.57 -9.02 3.36
C THR A 90 19.70 -9.73 2.32
N TYR A 91 19.68 -9.23 1.09
CA TYR A 91 18.97 -9.81 -0.05
C TYR A 91 19.94 -10.36 -1.10
#